data_AF-A0A0G1GA13-F1
#
_entry.id   AF-A0A0G1GA13-F1
#
_cell.length_a   1.000
_cell.length_b   1.000
_cell.length_c   1.000
_cell.angle_alpha   90.00
_cell.angle_beta   90.00
_cell.angle_gamma   90.00
#
_symmetry.space_group_name_H-M   'P 1'
#
loop_
_entity.id
_entity.type
_entity.pdbx_description
1 polymer ?
#
loop_
_entity_poly.entity_id
_entity_poly.type
_entity_poly.pdbx_seq_one_letter_code
_entity_poly.pdbx_strand_id
1 'polypeptide(L)'
;MAKLSHILGMNARNQLYASLNSSRAKRYGFSKYVAKNFLQKHGVGVAKLYAMVSTQEEFRAFDFSSIEGGFAVKPSNGSAGKGVIVIKSRKRGEDVWVDIEDREWTEEDLRLHVSDILAGQYSTWNTTRSAIIEERIPVHPDLAPYVPIGTPDVRVILFNNIPVMAMTRLPTHASGGRANLDQGAIGLGIDMGTGKTLFGVSGKKEMITYFPDTQIPVSDIQIPTWIKTLRTATRTANATGLRYMGVDIFLHPERGPLVAEVNAYPGLSIQLCNQAGLRKRLERLEGITARNVNHAVKIGQSLFAESFSSFVESEGDIQILSHVEEVALIDDDDRHHDTKALMNTGREMSAIAYDLAMELNLVDPNDLLWMQQVAGEGKAAVVEVRYKLQDSVYRSPMIVTKKLNDSPYKIQLGRNDLEGFFVGVNR
;
A
#
# COMPACT_ATOMS: atom_id res chain seq x y z
N MET A 1 18.79 -7.27 2.64
CA MET A 1 18.93 -6.08 3.53
C MET A 1 18.95 -4.81 2.68
N ALA A 2 18.05 -3.84 2.96
CA ALA A 2 17.98 -2.60 2.19
C ALA A 2 19.23 -1.73 2.38
N LYS A 3 19.86 -1.30 1.28
CA LYS A 3 20.99 -0.34 1.31
C LYS A 3 20.48 1.05 1.70
N LEU A 4 21.33 1.84 2.37
CA LEU A 4 20.98 3.21 2.76
C LEU A 4 20.54 4.07 1.56
N SER A 5 21.17 3.86 0.40
CA SER A 5 20.80 4.53 -0.87
C SER A 5 19.41 4.17 -1.38
N HIS A 6 18.82 3.05 -0.93
CA HIS A 6 17.46 2.64 -1.31
C HIS A 6 16.40 3.32 -0.44
N ILE A 7 16.78 3.89 0.71
CA ILE A 7 15.83 4.53 1.64
C ILE A 7 15.49 5.93 1.14
N LEU A 8 14.19 6.23 1.10
CA LEU A 8 13.71 7.57 0.81
C LEU A 8 13.68 8.39 2.10
N GLY A 9 14.35 9.55 2.11
CA GLY A 9 14.23 10.55 3.18
C GLY A 9 13.12 11.57 2.92
N MET A 10 12.66 12.27 3.97
CA MET A 10 11.55 13.24 3.86
C MET A 10 11.83 14.39 2.88
N ASN A 11 13.07 14.91 2.85
CA ASN A 11 13.46 15.97 1.91
C ASN A 11 13.41 15.48 0.47
N ALA A 12 13.99 14.31 0.20
CA ALA A 12 13.95 13.68 -1.13
C ALA A 12 12.51 13.38 -1.56
N ARG A 13 11.67 12.84 -0.66
CA ARG A 13 10.22 12.66 -0.91
C ARG A 13 9.57 13.95 -1.38
N ASN A 14 9.80 15.05 -0.65
CA ASN A 14 9.18 16.33 -0.93
C ASN A 14 9.64 16.94 -2.26
N GLN A 15 10.95 16.90 -2.53
CA GLN A 15 11.56 17.56 -3.68
C GLN A 15 11.48 16.76 -4.97
N LEU A 16 11.60 15.43 -4.91
CA LEU A 16 11.67 14.57 -6.10
C LEU A 16 10.32 14.01 -6.51
N TYR A 17 9.41 13.77 -5.56
CA TYR A 17 8.17 13.03 -5.83
C TYR A 17 6.92 13.86 -5.54
N ALA A 18 6.75 14.35 -4.31
CA ALA A 18 5.55 15.13 -3.95
C ALA A 18 5.48 16.50 -4.67
N SER A 19 6.63 17.03 -5.12
CA SER A 19 6.71 18.22 -5.97
C SER A 19 6.05 18.03 -7.34
N LEU A 20 6.04 16.80 -7.86
CA LEU A 20 5.44 16.45 -9.16
C LEU A 20 3.91 16.56 -9.16
N ASN A 21 3.28 16.57 -7.98
CA ASN A 21 1.86 16.80 -7.84
C ASN A 21 1.51 18.27 -8.12
N SER A 22 0.53 18.50 -9.00
CA SER A 22 0.01 19.83 -9.24
C SER A 22 -0.63 20.42 -7.97
N SER A 23 -0.62 21.75 -7.82
CA SER A 23 -1.28 22.44 -6.70
C SER A 23 -2.78 22.10 -6.63
N ARG A 24 -3.43 21.93 -7.79
CA ARG A 24 -4.83 21.50 -7.88
C ARG A 24 -5.04 20.11 -7.29
N ALA A 25 -4.17 19.15 -7.57
CA ALA A 25 -4.29 17.79 -7.05
C ALA A 25 -4.01 17.74 -5.54
N LYS A 26 -3.02 18.50 -5.06
CA LYS A 26 -2.64 18.56 -3.63
C LYS A 26 -3.80 18.96 -2.72
N ARG A 27 -4.79 19.72 -3.22
CA ARG A 27 -5.99 20.10 -2.44
C ARG A 27 -6.74 18.89 -1.87
N TYR A 28 -6.75 17.76 -2.57
CA TYR A 28 -7.39 16.53 -2.11
C TYR A 28 -6.63 15.91 -0.92
N GLY A 29 -5.33 16.15 -0.81
CA GLY A 29 -4.54 15.74 0.35
C GLY A 29 -4.71 16.63 1.57
N PHE A 30 -5.19 17.87 1.40
CA PHE A 30 -5.30 18.83 2.50
C PHE A 30 -6.68 18.88 3.15
N SER A 31 -7.74 18.50 2.42
CA SER A 31 -9.09 18.49 2.95
C SER A 31 -9.74 17.12 2.78
N LYS A 32 -9.98 16.45 3.92
CA LYS A 32 -10.69 15.17 3.99
C LYS A 32 -12.06 15.25 3.32
N TYR A 33 -12.77 16.37 3.51
CA TYR A 33 -14.08 16.59 2.89
C TYR A 33 -14.01 16.71 1.37
N VAL A 34 -13.12 17.58 0.86
CA VAL A 34 -13.00 17.80 -0.59
C VAL A 34 -12.63 16.49 -1.29
N ALA A 35 -11.73 15.72 -0.71
CA ALA A 35 -11.39 14.38 -1.21
C ALA A 35 -12.61 13.46 -1.19
N LYS A 36 -13.30 13.33 -0.05
CA LYS A 36 -14.42 12.41 0.12
C LYS A 36 -15.56 12.66 -0.87
N ASN A 37 -16.04 13.91 -0.96
CA ASN A 37 -17.10 14.28 -1.89
C ASN A 37 -16.67 14.07 -3.35
N PHE A 38 -15.42 14.40 -3.67
CA PHE A 38 -14.88 14.19 -5.01
C PHE A 38 -14.81 12.70 -5.36
N LEU A 39 -14.28 11.86 -4.48
CA LEU A 39 -14.15 10.42 -4.67
C LEU A 39 -15.50 9.72 -4.80
N GLN A 40 -16.48 10.09 -3.96
CA GLN A 40 -17.83 9.57 -4.05
C GLN A 40 -18.47 9.84 -5.43
N LYS A 41 -18.30 11.06 -5.96
CA LYS A 41 -18.78 11.43 -7.31
C LYS A 41 -18.09 10.65 -8.44
N HIS A 42 -16.90 10.10 -8.19
CA HIS A 42 -16.14 9.28 -9.14
C HIS A 42 -16.29 7.78 -8.88
N GLY A 43 -17.29 7.37 -8.09
CA GLY A 43 -17.59 5.96 -7.82
C GLY A 43 -16.53 5.24 -6.98
N VAL A 44 -15.70 5.99 -6.24
CA VAL A 44 -14.76 5.42 -5.26
C VAL A 44 -15.44 5.32 -3.91
N GLY A 45 -15.41 4.13 -3.31
CA GLY A 45 -16.03 3.87 -2.01
C GLY A 45 -15.44 4.74 -0.91
N VAL A 46 -16.30 5.37 -0.12
CA VAL A 46 -15.97 6.17 1.06
C VAL A 46 -17.01 5.91 2.15
N ALA A 47 -16.68 6.19 3.42
CA ALA A 47 -17.64 6.09 4.53
C ALA A 47 -18.86 6.99 4.28
N LYS A 48 -20.07 6.59 4.73
CA LYS A 48 -21.25 7.48 4.63
C LYS A 48 -21.00 8.75 5.44
N LEU A 49 -21.26 9.91 4.84
CA LEU A 49 -21.20 11.21 5.52
C LEU A 49 -22.58 11.53 6.08
N TYR A 50 -22.70 11.73 7.39
CA TYR A 50 -23.95 12.13 8.03
C TYR A 50 -24.11 13.64 8.03
N ALA A 51 -23.07 14.35 8.44
CA ALA A 51 -23.05 15.81 8.40
C ALA A 51 -21.63 16.35 8.25
N MET A 52 -21.57 17.55 7.70
CA MET A 52 -20.41 18.44 7.81
C MET A 52 -20.95 19.75 8.36
N VAL A 53 -20.42 20.16 9.51
CA VAL A 53 -20.83 21.40 10.17
C VAL A 53 -19.66 22.36 10.18
N SER A 54 -19.90 23.58 9.68
CA SER A 54 -18.90 24.65 9.59
C SER A 54 -19.30 25.86 10.44
N THR A 55 -20.54 25.93 10.91
CA THR A 55 -21.04 26.99 11.78
C THR A 55 -21.78 26.43 12.98
N GLN A 56 -21.87 27.23 14.05
CA GLN A 56 -22.64 26.85 15.24
C GLN A 56 -24.14 26.72 14.94
N GLU A 57 -24.66 27.50 13.99
CA GLU A 57 -26.07 27.45 13.58
C GLU A 57 -26.42 26.14 12.87
N GLU A 58 -25.59 25.71 11.91
CA GLU A 58 -25.70 24.40 11.26
C GLU A 58 -25.66 23.28 12.30
N PHE A 59 -24.78 23.40 13.29
CA PHE A 59 -24.62 22.38 14.30
C PHE A 59 -25.77 22.32 15.32
N ARG A 60 -26.39 23.46 15.66
CA ARG A 60 -27.58 23.49 16.52
C ARG A 60 -28.75 22.69 15.94
N ALA A 61 -28.88 22.66 14.61
CA ALA A 61 -29.92 21.91 13.92
C ALA A 61 -29.59 20.41 13.76
N PHE A 62 -28.34 19.99 14.04
CA PHE A 62 -27.94 18.60 13.92
C PHE A 62 -28.43 17.78 15.11
N ASP A 63 -29.05 16.64 14.82
CA ASP A 63 -29.57 15.69 15.79
C ASP A 63 -28.76 14.39 15.75
N PHE A 64 -27.96 14.13 16.80
CA PHE A 64 -27.20 12.89 16.93
C PHE A 64 -28.09 11.66 17.09
N SER A 65 -29.30 11.84 17.60
CA SER A 65 -30.26 10.77 17.85
C SER A 65 -30.77 10.15 16.53
N SER A 66 -30.68 10.90 15.43
CA SER A 66 -31.02 10.46 14.06
C SER A 66 -30.03 9.45 13.45
N ILE A 67 -28.83 9.29 14.04
CA ILE A 67 -27.84 8.35 13.55
C ILE A 67 -28.15 6.96 14.09
N GLU A 68 -28.44 6.03 13.17
CA GLU A 68 -28.53 4.61 13.50
C GLU A 68 -27.11 4.01 13.60
N GLY A 69 -26.77 3.46 14.77
CA GLY A 69 -25.50 2.78 15.01
C GLY A 69 -24.34 3.70 15.40
N GLY A 70 -23.12 3.28 15.08
CA GLY A 70 -21.89 3.99 15.43
C GLY A 70 -21.51 5.09 14.43
N PHE A 71 -20.80 6.11 14.91
CA PHE A 71 -20.30 7.21 14.09
C PHE A 71 -18.94 7.69 14.59
N ALA A 72 -18.23 8.43 13.75
CA ALA A 72 -17.02 9.15 14.11
C ALA A 72 -17.24 10.65 13.94
N VAL A 73 -16.77 11.43 14.91
CA VAL A 73 -16.68 12.89 14.81
C VAL A 73 -15.21 13.25 14.70
N LYS A 74 -14.85 14.02 13.67
CA LYS A 74 -13.46 14.41 13.41
C LYS A 74 -13.34 15.83 12.86
N PRO A 75 -12.26 16.56 13.18
CA PRO A 75 -11.96 17.81 12.49
C PRO A 75 -11.61 17.55 11.03
N SER A 76 -12.02 18.45 10.13
CA SER A 76 -11.69 18.37 8.69
C SER A 76 -10.19 18.47 8.40
N ASN A 77 -9.46 19.23 9.23
CA ASN A 77 -8.06 19.60 9.05
C ASN A 77 -7.18 19.28 10.29
N GLY A 78 -7.48 18.19 10.99
CA GLY A 78 -6.72 17.76 12.18
C GLY A 78 -5.42 17.03 11.86
N SER A 79 -4.43 17.17 12.74
CA SER A 79 -3.18 16.40 12.71
C SER A 79 -3.17 15.29 13.77
N ALA A 80 -2.54 14.16 13.47
CA ALA A 80 -2.28 13.05 14.40
C ALA A 80 -3.52 12.47 15.12
N GLY A 81 -4.70 12.57 14.52
CA GLY A 81 -5.95 12.07 15.10
C GLY A 81 -6.50 12.89 16.26
N LYS A 82 -5.94 14.06 16.58
CA LYS A 82 -6.46 14.94 17.63
C LYS A 82 -7.90 15.37 17.32
N GLY A 83 -8.75 15.38 18.34
CA GLY A 83 -10.16 15.74 18.21
C GLY A 83 -11.04 14.67 17.54
N VAL A 84 -10.52 13.48 17.27
CA VAL A 84 -11.31 12.35 16.75
C VAL A 84 -11.94 11.59 17.91
N ILE A 85 -13.26 11.50 17.91
CA ILE A 85 -14.03 10.58 18.77
C ILE A 85 -14.74 9.55 17.90
N VAL A 86 -14.82 8.32 18.38
CA VAL A 86 -15.45 7.20 17.66
C VAL A 86 -16.47 6.56 18.60
N ILE A 87 -17.74 6.74 18.27
CA ILE A 87 -18.89 6.20 18.97
C ILE A 87 -19.23 4.82 18.41
N LYS A 88 -19.32 3.81 19.28
CA LYS A 88 -19.67 2.45 18.87
C LYS A 88 -21.18 2.20 18.90
N SER A 89 -21.89 2.79 19.85
CA SER A 89 -23.32 2.58 20.04
C SER A 89 -23.97 3.69 20.88
N ARG A 90 -25.29 3.77 20.83
CA ARG A 90 -26.13 4.57 21.73
C ARG A 90 -26.80 3.63 22.75
N LYS A 91 -26.93 4.05 24.01
CA LYS A 91 -27.71 3.33 25.02
C LYS A 91 -29.18 3.33 24.65
N ARG A 92 -29.86 2.20 24.88
CA ARG A 92 -31.25 2.02 24.43
C ARG A 92 -32.18 2.93 25.25
N GLY A 93 -32.83 3.87 24.55
CA GLY A 93 -33.81 4.78 25.17
C GLY A 93 -33.21 5.98 25.90
N GLU A 94 -31.90 6.22 25.73
CA GLU A 94 -31.17 7.32 26.37
C GLU A 94 -30.40 8.14 25.31
N ASP A 95 -30.23 9.43 25.57
CA ASP A 95 -29.32 10.33 24.82
C ASP A 95 -27.89 10.23 25.35
N VAL A 96 -27.42 8.99 25.48
CA VAL A 96 -26.09 8.64 25.95
C VAL A 96 -25.44 7.69 24.96
N TRP A 97 -24.27 8.07 24.49
CA TRP A 97 -23.46 7.32 23.54
C TRP A 97 -22.25 6.72 24.24
N VAL A 98 -21.78 5.59 23.73
CA VAL A 98 -20.61 4.90 24.25
C VAL A 98 -19.53 4.91 23.18
N ASP A 99 -18.33 5.35 23.55
CA ASP A 99 -17.17 5.34 22.65
C ASP A 99 -16.49 3.96 22.59
N ILE A 100 -15.44 3.86 21.76
CA ILE A 100 -14.66 2.62 21.62
C ILE A 100 -13.84 2.25 22.88
N GLU A 101 -13.69 3.16 23.84
CA GLU A 101 -13.01 2.97 25.12
C GLU A 101 -14.01 2.80 26.28
N ASP A 102 -15.28 2.53 25.98
CA ASP A 102 -16.37 2.34 26.95
C ASP A 102 -16.70 3.59 27.79
N ARG A 103 -16.28 4.78 27.35
CA ARG A 103 -16.70 6.03 27.99
C ARG A 103 -18.07 6.45 27.50
N GLU A 104 -18.85 7.00 28.41
CA GLU A 104 -20.18 7.55 28.14
C GLU A 104 -20.06 9.02 27.74
N TRP A 105 -20.85 9.41 26.76
CA TRP A 105 -20.94 10.76 26.22
C TRP A 105 -22.41 11.15 26.17
N THR A 106 -22.80 12.20 26.87
CA THR A 106 -24.16 12.77 26.69
C THR A 106 -24.23 13.57 25.40
N GLU A 107 -25.43 13.98 24.99
CA GLU A 107 -25.57 14.89 23.86
C GLU A 107 -24.83 16.22 24.10
N GLU A 108 -24.87 16.75 25.32
CA GLU A 108 -24.13 17.95 25.69
C GLU A 108 -22.62 17.77 25.52
N ASP A 109 -22.06 16.63 25.92
CA ASP A 109 -20.63 16.34 25.74
C ASP A 109 -20.24 16.32 24.27
N LEU A 110 -21.03 15.64 23.43
CA LEU A 110 -20.82 15.61 21.98
C LEU A 110 -20.92 17.02 21.38
N ARG A 111 -21.89 17.82 21.86
CA ARG A 111 -22.07 19.21 21.41
C ARG A 111 -20.92 20.11 21.81
N LEU A 112 -20.41 19.95 23.02
CA LEU A 112 -19.23 20.67 23.49
C LEU A 112 -18.01 20.32 22.62
N HIS A 113 -17.77 19.02 22.39
CA HIS A 113 -16.63 18.56 21.59
C HIS A 113 -16.65 19.07 20.15
N VAL A 114 -17.82 19.08 19.49
CA VAL A 114 -17.95 19.67 18.15
C VAL A 114 -17.74 21.19 18.19
N SER A 115 -18.23 21.87 19.22
CA SER A 115 -18.02 23.31 19.40
C SER A 115 -16.52 23.63 19.56
N ASP A 116 -15.76 22.80 20.28
CA ASP A 116 -14.31 22.90 20.41
C ASP A 116 -13.58 22.71 19.07
N ILE A 117 -14.06 21.78 18.23
CA ILE A 117 -13.57 21.62 16.85
C ILE A 117 -13.82 22.91 16.05
N LEU A 118 -15.02 23.48 16.13
CA LEU A 118 -15.39 24.70 15.41
C LEU A 118 -14.64 25.94 15.94
N ALA A 119 -14.31 25.98 17.23
CA ALA A 119 -13.45 26.99 17.84
C ALA A 119 -11.96 26.83 17.42
N GLY A 120 -11.60 25.69 16.86
CA GLY A 120 -10.28 25.43 16.28
C GLY A 120 -9.28 24.79 17.23
N GLN A 121 -9.71 24.25 18.38
CA GLN A 121 -8.86 23.62 19.39
C GLN A 121 -7.98 22.49 18.82
N TYR A 122 -8.47 21.80 17.79
CA TYR A 122 -7.78 20.67 17.15
C TYR A 122 -7.23 20.97 15.75
N SER A 123 -7.34 22.21 15.30
CA SER A 123 -6.86 22.63 13.98
C SER A 123 -5.42 23.13 14.04
N THR A 124 -4.60 22.71 13.08
CA THR A 124 -3.24 23.25 12.90
C THR A 124 -3.29 24.30 11.81
N TRP A 125 -3.00 25.57 12.15
CA TRP A 125 -3.01 26.75 11.26
C TRP A 125 -4.40 27.22 10.81
N ASN A 126 -4.48 28.47 10.32
CA ASN A 126 -5.67 29.25 9.93
C ASN A 126 -6.49 28.61 8.79
N THR A 127 -6.93 27.38 9.01
CA THR A 127 -7.61 26.49 8.08
C THR A 127 -9.09 26.48 8.39
N THR A 128 -9.90 26.03 7.42
CA THR A 128 -11.35 25.98 7.54
C THR A 128 -11.75 25.11 8.74
N ARG A 129 -12.45 25.70 9.71
CA ARG A 129 -12.87 25.04 10.95
C ARG A 129 -14.21 24.36 10.72
N SER A 130 -14.20 23.06 10.52
CA SER A 130 -15.43 22.28 10.31
C SER A 130 -15.29 20.90 10.94
N ALA A 131 -16.36 20.40 11.54
CA ALA A 131 -16.45 19.04 12.02
C ALA A 131 -17.12 18.14 10.98
N ILE A 132 -16.61 16.92 10.84
CA ILE A 132 -17.13 15.87 9.99
C ILE A 132 -17.73 14.81 10.90
N ILE A 133 -19.01 14.49 10.66
CA ILE A 133 -19.73 13.41 11.33
C ILE A 133 -20.00 12.35 10.27
N GLU A 134 -19.43 11.17 10.44
CA GLU A 134 -19.49 10.11 9.46
C GLU A 134 -19.70 8.75 10.09
N GLU A 135 -20.06 7.79 9.26
CA GLU A 135 -20.17 6.39 9.63
C GLU A 135 -18.89 5.84 10.27
N ARG A 136 -19.06 5.13 11.39
CA ARG A 136 -17.99 4.30 11.95
C ARG A 136 -17.84 3.04 11.10
N ILE A 137 -16.66 2.84 10.53
CA ILE A 137 -16.38 1.63 9.77
C ILE A 137 -16.11 0.46 10.73
N PRO A 138 -16.85 -0.66 10.64
CA PRO A 138 -16.61 -1.84 11.45
C PRO A 138 -15.27 -2.50 11.10
N VAL A 139 -14.71 -3.26 12.05
CA VAL A 139 -13.51 -4.06 11.83
C VAL A 139 -13.86 -5.25 10.95
N HIS A 140 -13.03 -5.56 9.97
CA HIS A 140 -13.18 -6.77 9.16
C HIS A 140 -12.97 -8.03 10.02
N PRO A 141 -13.83 -9.07 9.94
CA PRO A 141 -13.69 -10.30 10.72
C PRO A 141 -12.29 -10.92 10.66
N ASP A 142 -11.71 -11.02 9.46
CA ASP A 142 -10.35 -11.56 9.26
C ASP A 142 -9.23 -10.78 9.98
N LEU A 143 -9.46 -9.50 10.31
CA LEU A 143 -8.49 -8.67 11.03
C LEU A 143 -8.83 -8.51 12.51
N ALA A 144 -10.06 -8.82 12.92
CA ALA A 144 -10.53 -8.66 14.30
C ALA A 144 -9.67 -9.37 15.35
N PRO A 145 -9.14 -10.59 15.11
CA PRO A 145 -8.27 -11.27 16.08
C PRO A 145 -6.98 -10.51 16.44
N TYR A 146 -6.55 -9.58 15.59
CA TYR A 146 -5.29 -8.85 15.74
C TYR A 146 -5.49 -7.38 16.18
N VAL A 147 -6.74 -6.94 16.33
CA VAL A 147 -7.08 -5.55 16.62
C VAL A 147 -7.86 -5.47 17.93
N PRO A 148 -7.20 -5.11 19.05
CA PRO A 148 -7.87 -5.05 20.35
C PRO A 148 -8.92 -3.92 20.42
N ILE A 149 -8.71 -2.81 19.71
CA ILE A 149 -9.59 -1.63 19.73
C ILE A 149 -9.44 -0.81 18.44
N GLY A 150 -10.50 -0.12 18.02
CA GLY A 150 -10.48 0.76 16.85
C GLY A 150 -10.69 0.01 15.53
N THR A 151 -10.33 0.65 14.42
CA THR A 151 -10.47 0.06 13.07
C THR A 151 -9.13 0.13 12.33
N PRO A 152 -8.60 -1.00 11.83
CA PRO A 152 -7.35 -1.02 11.09
C PRO A 152 -7.53 -0.42 9.70
N ASP A 153 -6.49 0.25 9.20
CA ASP A 153 -6.45 0.74 7.82
C ASP A 153 -5.28 0.16 7.05
N VAL A 154 -5.45 0.08 5.74
CA VAL A 154 -4.39 -0.25 4.79
C VAL A 154 -3.93 1.03 4.12
N ARG A 155 -2.66 1.37 4.33
CA ARG A 155 -1.99 2.43 3.59
C ARG A 155 -1.33 1.85 2.34
N VAL A 156 -1.63 2.44 1.19
CA VAL A 156 -0.95 2.13 -0.08
C VAL A 156 -0.25 3.40 -0.59
N ILE A 157 1.04 3.31 -0.88
CA ILE A 157 1.78 4.36 -1.61
C ILE A 157 1.73 4.07 -3.10
N LEU A 158 1.41 5.10 -3.88
CA LEU A 158 1.35 5.05 -5.34
C LEU A 158 2.30 6.06 -5.97
N PHE A 159 2.86 5.68 -7.11
CA PHE A 159 3.59 6.58 -8.00
C PHE A 159 3.20 6.34 -9.46
N ASN A 160 2.88 7.41 -10.19
CA ASN A 160 2.35 7.37 -11.56
C ASN A 160 1.19 6.36 -11.70
N ASN A 161 0.25 6.36 -10.75
CA ASN A 161 -0.91 5.46 -10.64
C ASN A 161 -0.60 3.99 -10.33
N ILE A 162 0.68 3.61 -10.18
CA ILE A 162 1.11 2.24 -9.88
C ILE A 162 1.32 2.11 -8.37
N PRO A 163 0.70 1.11 -7.69
CA PRO A 163 0.98 0.80 -6.30
C PRO A 163 2.42 0.33 -6.10
N VAL A 164 3.13 0.87 -5.10
CA VAL A 164 4.57 0.68 -4.91
C VAL A 164 4.90 -0.07 -3.62
N MET A 165 4.15 0.22 -2.57
CA MET A 165 4.39 -0.31 -1.23
C MET A 165 3.12 -0.15 -0.40
N ALA A 166 2.85 -1.11 0.47
CA ALA A 166 1.69 -1.08 1.36
C ALA A 166 2.04 -1.49 2.80
N MET A 167 1.22 -1.04 3.74
CA MET A 167 1.23 -1.54 5.12
C MET A 167 -0.19 -1.52 5.67
N THR A 168 -0.50 -2.43 6.59
CA THR A 168 -1.67 -2.30 7.46
C THR A 168 -1.25 -1.66 8.76
N ARG A 169 -2.10 -0.80 9.32
CA ARG A 169 -1.89 -0.17 10.63
C ARG A 169 -2.97 -0.66 11.56
N LEU A 170 -2.54 -1.33 12.61
CA LEU A 170 -3.40 -1.96 13.60
C LEU A 170 -3.45 -1.05 14.84
N PRO A 171 -4.62 -0.45 15.15
CA PRO A 171 -4.78 0.34 16.36
C PRO A 171 -4.64 -0.52 17.61
N THR A 172 -4.08 0.10 18.65
CA THR A 172 -3.84 -0.50 19.98
C THR A 172 -4.44 0.38 21.06
N HIS A 173 -4.53 -0.13 22.30
CA HIS A 173 -4.88 0.69 23.46
C HIS A 173 -3.90 1.85 23.66
N ALA A 174 -2.59 1.63 23.46
CA ALA A 174 -1.59 2.70 23.55
C ALA A 174 -1.87 3.87 22.59
N SER A 175 -2.44 3.56 21.42
CA SER A 175 -2.84 4.55 20.41
C SER A 175 -4.23 5.17 20.62
N GLY A 176 -4.95 4.78 21.67
CA GLY A 176 -6.35 5.17 21.91
C GLY A 176 -7.28 4.71 20.78
N GLY A 177 -7.03 3.52 20.21
CA GLY A 177 -7.83 2.97 19.12
C GLY A 177 -7.60 3.61 17.75
N ARG A 178 -6.44 4.27 17.53
CA ARG A 178 -6.13 5.00 16.29
C ARG A 178 -4.99 4.34 15.54
N ALA A 179 -5.09 4.31 14.21
CA ALA A 179 -4.04 3.78 13.34
C ALA A 179 -2.85 4.75 13.19
N ASN A 180 -2.28 5.19 14.31
CA ASN A 180 -1.19 6.16 14.39
C ASN A 180 0.05 5.55 15.05
N LEU A 181 1.07 5.26 14.24
CA LEU A 181 2.34 4.68 14.70
C LEU A 181 3.09 5.59 15.68
N ASP A 182 2.92 6.92 15.61
CA ASP A 182 3.52 7.83 16.61
C ASP A 182 2.92 7.66 18.01
N GLN A 183 1.70 7.10 18.09
CA GLN A 183 0.95 6.88 19.32
C GLN A 183 0.97 5.40 19.74
N GLY A 184 1.85 4.56 19.15
CA GLY A 184 1.98 3.17 19.57
C GLY A 184 1.02 2.19 18.88
N ALA A 185 0.44 2.57 17.73
CA ALA A 185 -0.18 1.59 16.84
C ALA A 185 0.90 0.66 16.25
N ILE A 186 0.48 -0.52 15.79
CA ILE A 186 1.36 -1.49 15.12
C ILE A 186 1.25 -1.29 13.61
N GLY A 187 2.37 -1.31 12.90
CA GLY A 187 2.41 -1.24 11.43
C GLY A 187 3.02 -2.51 10.84
N LEU A 188 2.29 -3.19 9.96
CA LEU A 188 2.76 -4.41 9.32
C LEU A 188 2.94 -4.17 7.81
N GLY A 189 4.12 -4.48 7.28
CA GLY A 189 4.38 -4.41 5.84
C GLY A 189 3.54 -5.44 5.10
N ILE A 190 3.18 -5.15 3.85
CA ILE A 190 2.36 -6.05 3.04
C ILE A 190 3.10 -6.36 1.75
N ASP A 191 3.28 -7.64 1.46
CA ASP A 191 3.76 -8.08 0.17
C ASP A 191 2.76 -7.71 -0.94
N MET A 192 3.25 -7.05 -1.99
CA MET A 192 2.38 -6.53 -3.04
C MET A 192 1.73 -7.65 -3.86
N GLY A 193 2.43 -8.77 -4.06
CA GLY A 193 1.95 -9.90 -4.85
C GLY A 193 0.81 -10.66 -4.17
N THR A 194 1.03 -11.07 -2.94
CA THR A 194 0.15 -11.97 -2.16
C THR A 194 -0.87 -11.23 -1.30
N GLY A 195 -0.54 -10.00 -0.87
CA GLY A 195 -1.32 -9.29 0.13
C GLY A 195 -1.18 -9.87 1.54
N LYS A 196 -0.14 -10.66 1.79
CA LYS A 196 0.19 -11.14 3.13
C LYS A 196 1.10 -10.17 3.85
N THR A 197 1.00 -10.14 5.17
CA THR A 197 1.90 -9.34 6.00
C THR A 197 3.31 -9.94 6.04
N LEU A 198 4.28 -9.05 6.22
CA LEU A 198 5.71 -9.38 6.28
C LEU A 198 6.22 -9.18 7.71
N PHE A 199 6.82 -8.02 7.97
CA PHE A 199 7.38 -7.65 9.26
C PHE A 199 6.50 -6.60 9.94
N GLY A 200 6.63 -6.50 11.26
CA GLY A 200 5.92 -5.51 12.05
C GLY A 200 6.84 -4.47 12.65
N VAL A 201 6.26 -3.32 12.95
CA VAL A 201 6.84 -2.29 13.82
C VAL A 201 5.81 -1.94 14.87
N SER A 202 6.19 -2.04 16.15
CA SER A 202 5.42 -1.47 17.25
C SER A 202 5.79 0.01 17.40
N GLY A 203 4.82 0.88 17.16
CA GLY A 203 5.04 2.32 17.05
C GLY A 203 6.00 2.68 15.90
N LYS A 204 7.05 3.45 16.19
CA LYS A 204 8.11 3.84 15.23
C LYS A 204 9.52 3.38 15.61
N LYS A 205 9.65 2.50 16.61
CA LYS A 205 10.94 2.21 17.23
C LYS A 205 11.30 0.73 17.24
N GLU A 206 10.33 -0.12 17.53
CA GLU A 206 10.59 -1.53 17.80
C GLU A 206 10.15 -2.39 16.62
N MET A 207 11.09 -3.12 16.03
CA MET A 207 10.79 -4.16 15.04
C MET A 207 10.23 -5.38 15.76
N ILE A 208 9.16 -5.97 15.22
CA ILE A 208 8.51 -7.13 15.82
C ILE A 208 8.27 -8.22 14.76
N THR A 209 8.44 -9.47 15.19
CA THR A 209 8.09 -10.68 14.43
C THR A 209 6.86 -11.39 15.02
N TYR A 210 6.52 -11.08 16.27
CA TYR A 210 5.31 -11.53 16.97
C TYR A 210 4.57 -10.32 17.53
N PHE A 211 3.25 -10.40 17.66
CA PHE A 211 2.49 -9.35 18.33
C PHE A 211 2.93 -9.25 19.80
N PRO A 212 3.04 -8.02 20.36
CA PRO A 212 3.45 -7.80 21.74
C PRO A 212 2.63 -8.66 22.71
N ASP A 213 3.30 -9.30 23.66
CA ASP A 213 2.70 -10.14 24.70
C ASP A 213 1.91 -11.36 24.17
N THR A 214 2.16 -11.78 22.92
CA THR A 214 1.53 -12.98 22.34
C THR A 214 2.55 -13.89 21.63
N GLN A 215 2.10 -15.09 21.24
CA GLN A 215 2.83 -16.00 20.35
C GLN A 215 2.31 -15.94 18.91
N ILE A 216 1.53 -14.91 18.56
CA ILE A 216 0.95 -14.76 17.24
C ILE A 216 1.99 -14.09 16.33
N PRO A 217 2.43 -14.74 15.24
CA PRO A 217 3.35 -14.12 14.30
C PRO A 217 2.67 -12.95 13.56
N VAL A 218 3.45 -11.91 13.24
CA VAL A 218 2.93 -10.75 12.49
C VAL A 218 2.97 -10.97 10.98
N SER A 219 3.71 -11.98 10.51
CA SER A 219 3.81 -12.39 9.10
C SER A 219 2.65 -13.29 8.68
N ASP A 220 2.48 -13.47 7.38
CA ASP A 220 1.51 -14.39 6.76
C ASP A 220 0.02 -14.10 7.04
N ILE A 221 -0.31 -12.95 7.62
CA ILE A 221 -1.71 -12.51 7.80
C ILE A 221 -2.24 -12.01 6.46
N GLN A 222 -3.29 -12.64 5.95
CA GLN A 222 -3.90 -12.26 4.69
C GLN A 222 -4.72 -10.97 4.84
N ILE A 223 -4.39 -9.95 4.05
CA ILE A 223 -5.22 -8.76 3.94
C ILE A 223 -6.47 -9.08 3.09
N PRO A 224 -7.69 -8.88 3.62
CA PRO A 224 -8.91 -9.24 2.92
C PRO A 224 -9.13 -8.37 1.69
N THR A 225 -9.66 -8.97 0.62
CA THR A 225 -9.97 -8.29 -0.64
C THR A 225 -8.78 -7.56 -1.29
N TRP A 226 -7.56 -8.05 -1.09
CA TRP A 226 -6.30 -7.38 -1.46
C TRP A 226 -6.29 -6.72 -2.86
N ILE A 227 -6.65 -7.46 -3.91
CA ILE A 227 -6.69 -6.94 -5.28
C ILE A 227 -7.71 -5.80 -5.41
N LYS A 228 -8.87 -5.87 -4.74
CA LYS A 228 -9.84 -4.77 -4.72
C LYS A 228 -9.28 -3.55 -4.00
N THR A 229 -8.48 -3.74 -2.94
CA THR A 229 -7.80 -2.65 -2.22
C THR A 229 -6.81 -1.92 -3.13
N LEU A 230 -5.95 -2.65 -3.85
CA LEU A 230 -5.02 -2.05 -4.81
C LEU A 230 -5.75 -1.32 -5.95
N ARG A 231 -6.83 -1.91 -6.49
CA ARG A 231 -7.65 -1.24 -7.52
C ARG A 231 -8.31 0.03 -7.00
N THR A 232 -8.77 0.04 -5.75
CA THR A 232 -9.36 1.22 -5.11
C THR A 232 -8.31 2.31 -4.91
N ALA A 233 -7.10 1.94 -4.48
CA ALA A 233 -5.99 2.85 -4.35
C ALA A 233 -5.61 3.50 -5.69
N THR A 234 -5.46 2.70 -6.76
CA THR A 234 -5.18 3.20 -8.10
C THR A 234 -6.30 4.07 -8.67
N ARG A 235 -7.57 3.70 -8.47
CA ARG A 235 -8.72 4.55 -8.87
C ARG A 235 -8.68 5.91 -8.17
N THR A 236 -8.28 5.93 -6.91
CA THR A 236 -8.12 7.16 -6.14
C THR A 236 -7.03 8.06 -6.72
N ALA A 237 -5.87 7.49 -7.08
CA ALA A 237 -4.80 8.23 -7.74
C ALA A 237 -5.25 8.79 -9.11
N ASN A 238 -5.87 7.95 -9.94
CA ASN A 238 -6.42 8.35 -11.24
C ASN A 238 -7.42 9.50 -11.11
N ALA A 239 -8.37 9.40 -10.18
CA ALA A 239 -9.41 10.41 -9.99
C ALA A 239 -8.80 11.73 -9.49
N THR A 240 -7.92 11.68 -8.49
CA THR A 240 -7.34 12.89 -7.88
C THR A 240 -6.27 13.56 -8.74
N GLY A 241 -5.65 12.82 -9.66
CA GLY A 241 -4.53 13.29 -10.48
C GLY A 241 -3.23 13.44 -9.69
N LEU A 242 -3.13 12.82 -8.51
CA LEU A 242 -1.90 12.79 -7.71
C LEU A 242 -0.94 11.77 -8.32
N ARG A 243 0.23 12.24 -8.72
CA ARG A 243 1.32 11.41 -9.25
C ARG A 243 2.01 10.63 -8.15
N TYR A 244 2.22 11.22 -6.98
CA TYR A 244 2.76 10.55 -5.80
C TYR A 244 1.83 10.76 -4.61
N MET A 245 1.36 9.68 -3.98
CA MET A 245 0.44 9.79 -2.85
C MET A 245 0.47 8.56 -1.96
N GLY A 246 0.02 8.73 -0.72
CA GLY A 246 -0.50 7.65 0.09
C GLY A 246 -2.02 7.74 0.18
N VAL A 247 -2.68 6.60 0.20
CA VAL A 247 -4.12 6.49 0.49
C VAL A 247 -4.31 5.52 1.63
N ASP A 248 -5.16 5.91 2.58
CA ASP A 248 -5.54 5.10 3.73
C ASP A 248 -6.93 4.53 3.46
N ILE A 249 -7.08 3.21 3.56
CA ILE A 249 -8.26 2.47 3.13
C ILE A 249 -8.73 1.57 4.27
N PHE A 250 -9.97 1.74 4.71
CA PHE A 250 -10.62 0.79 5.60
C PHE A 250 -11.19 -0.39 4.79
N LEU A 251 -11.19 -1.58 5.40
CA LEU A 251 -11.74 -2.79 4.77
C LEU A 251 -13.09 -3.11 5.39
N HIS A 252 -14.17 -2.65 4.75
CA HIS A 252 -15.52 -2.94 5.22
C HIS A 252 -15.89 -4.40 4.90
N PRO A 253 -16.49 -5.16 5.84
CA PRO A 253 -16.86 -6.57 5.62
C PRO A 253 -17.73 -6.79 4.38
N GLU A 254 -18.77 -5.97 4.24
CA GLU A 254 -19.74 -6.12 3.13
C GLU A 254 -19.40 -5.26 1.90
N ARG A 255 -19.14 -3.96 2.10
CA ARG A 255 -18.89 -3.00 1.01
C ARG A 255 -17.47 -3.06 0.44
N GLY A 256 -16.56 -3.77 1.09
CA GLY A 256 -15.16 -3.86 0.68
C GLY A 256 -14.35 -2.59 0.98
N PRO A 257 -13.31 -2.29 0.18
CA PRO A 257 -12.38 -1.21 0.47
C PRO A 257 -13.02 0.19 0.38
N LEU A 258 -12.90 1.00 1.44
CA LEU A 258 -13.41 2.36 1.53
C LEU A 258 -12.26 3.33 1.84
N VAL A 259 -12.10 4.36 1.02
CA VAL A 259 -11.07 5.39 1.22
C VAL A 259 -11.41 6.24 2.44
N ALA A 260 -10.47 6.27 3.39
CA ALA A 260 -10.54 7.08 4.60
C ALA A 260 -9.87 8.44 4.41
N GLU A 261 -8.66 8.43 3.84
CA GLU A 261 -7.84 9.62 3.68
C GLU A 261 -6.92 9.51 2.46
N VAL A 262 -6.67 10.65 1.81
CA VAL A 262 -5.66 10.80 0.74
C VAL A 262 -4.59 11.74 1.27
N ASN A 263 -3.32 11.41 1.04
CA ASN A 263 -2.18 12.19 1.50
C ASN A 263 -1.19 12.43 0.36
N ALA A 264 -0.94 13.71 0.04
CA ALA A 264 0.04 14.10 -0.98
C ALA A 264 1.50 14.03 -0.47
N TYR A 265 1.68 13.90 0.85
CA TYR A 265 2.99 13.82 1.54
C TYR A 265 3.01 12.65 2.53
N PRO A 266 2.80 11.40 2.07
CA PRO A 266 2.68 10.25 2.95
C PRO A 266 3.90 10.06 3.85
N GLY A 267 3.66 9.54 5.06
CA GLY A 267 4.70 9.16 6.01
C GLY A 267 5.56 8.01 5.48
N LEU A 268 6.82 7.96 5.93
CA LEU A 268 7.84 7.05 5.40
C LEU A 268 8.13 5.83 6.29
N SER A 269 7.41 5.69 7.41
CA SER A 269 7.51 4.54 8.33
C SER A 269 7.16 3.22 7.66
N ILE A 270 6.40 3.26 6.57
CA ILE A 270 6.08 2.10 5.73
C ILE A 270 7.32 1.35 5.24
N GLN A 271 8.46 2.04 5.07
CA GLN A 271 9.74 1.42 4.71
C GLN A 271 10.26 0.49 5.82
N LEU A 272 10.01 0.85 7.08
CA LEU A 272 10.39 0.03 8.23
C LEU A 272 9.54 -1.25 8.27
N CYS A 273 8.22 -1.11 8.14
CA CYS A 273 7.30 -2.25 8.13
C CYS A 273 7.57 -3.24 6.99
N ASN A 274 8.06 -2.76 5.84
CA ASN A 274 8.40 -3.63 4.70
C ASN A 274 9.88 -4.05 4.68
N GLN A 275 10.72 -3.55 5.60
CA GLN A 275 12.19 -3.68 5.56
C GLN A 275 12.81 -3.36 4.18
N ALA A 276 12.17 -2.46 3.43
CA ALA A 276 12.48 -2.17 2.04
C ALA A 276 12.54 -0.67 1.78
N GLY A 277 13.50 -0.27 0.95
CA GLY A 277 13.70 1.12 0.57
C GLY A 277 12.70 1.60 -0.48
N LEU A 278 11.94 2.65 -0.16
CA LEU A 278 10.94 3.22 -1.07
C LEU A 278 11.59 3.93 -2.25
N ARG A 279 12.79 4.52 -2.09
CA ARG A 279 13.45 5.26 -3.17
C ARG A 279 13.75 4.35 -4.35
N LYS A 280 14.37 3.19 -4.09
CA LYS A 280 14.71 2.24 -5.16
C LYS A 280 13.46 1.72 -5.89
N ARG A 281 12.36 1.50 -5.16
CA ARG A 281 11.09 1.09 -5.76
C ARG A 281 10.48 2.19 -6.65
N LEU A 282 10.55 3.44 -6.24
CA LEU A 282 10.07 4.57 -7.04
C LEU A 282 10.90 4.77 -8.32
N GLU A 283 12.24 4.67 -8.24
CA GLU A 283 13.15 4.77 -9.38
C GLU A 283 12.84 3.69 -10.44
N ARG A 284 12.45 2.48 -10.04
CA ARG A 284 12.03 1.40 -10.97
C ARG A 284 10.78 1.74 -11.79
N LEU A 285 9.99 2.73 -11.40
CA LEU A 285 8.78 3.17 -12.13
C LEU A 285 9.03 4.36 -13.05
N GLU A 286 10.25 4.89 -13.11
CA GLU A 286 10.58 5.98 -14.03
C GLU A 286 10.36 5.53 -15.48
N GLY A 287 9.57 6.30 -16.23
CA GLY A 287 9.23 5.98 -17.62
C GLY A 287 8.15 4.89 -17.80
N ILE A 288 7.67 4.26 -16.72
CA ILE A 288 6.60 3.26 -16.80
C ILE A 288 5.24 3.96 -16.75
N THR A 289 4.34 3.57 -17.65
CA THR A 289 2.96 4.08 -17.70
C THR A 289 1.98 2.92 -17.72
N ALA A 290 0.90 3.06 -16.95
CA ALA A 290 -0.17 2.07 -16.91
C ALA A 290 -1.32 2.46 -17.83
N ARG A 291 -1.82 1.48 -18.61
CA ARG A 291 -2.93 1.66 -19.56
C ARG A 291 -4.28 1.85 -18.87
N ASN A 292 -4.48 1.15 -17.74
CA ASN A 292 -5.70 1.17 -16.95
C ASN A 292 -5.42 0.72 -15.51
N VAL A 293 -6.46 0.70 -14.68
CA VAL A 293 -6.36 0.34 -13.24
C VAL A 293 -5.80 -1.07 -13.05
N ASN A 294 -6.30 -2.06 -13.78
CA ASN A 294 -5.87 -3.45 -13.59
C ASN A 294 -4.41 -3.64 -14.03
N HIS A 295 -4.03 -2.99 -15.13
CA HIS A 295 -2.65 -2.98 -15.61
C HIS A 295 -1.68 -2.34 -14.61
N ALA A 296 -2.07 -1.24 -13.96
CA ALA A 296 -1.26 -0.61 -12.94
C ALA A 296 -1.04 -1.53 -11.73
N VAL A 297 -2.10 -2.24 -11.31
CA VAL A 297 -2.01 -3.24 -10.24
C VAL A 297 -1.09 -4.39 -10.66
N LYS A 298 -1.26 -4.95 -11.86
CA LYS A 298 -0.39 -6.02 -12.39
C LYS A 298 1.08 -5.59 -12.35
N ILE A 299 1.42 -4.42 -12.91
CA ILE A 299 2.79 -3.87 -12.87
C ILE A 299 3.31 -3.77 -11.43
N GLY A 300 2.52 -3.20 -10.52
CA GLY A 300 2.91 -3.04 -9.13
C GLY A 300 3.19 -4.38 -8.45
N GLN A 301 2.35 -5.39 -8.70
CA GLN A 301 2.56 -6.74 -8.17
C GLN A 301 3.80 -7.40 -8.78
N SER A 302 3.96 -7.36 -10.11
CA SER A 302 5.10 -7.98 -10.79
C SER A 302 6.45 -7.36 -10.39
N LEU A 303 6.50 -6.05 -10.13
CA LEU A 303 7.74 -5.37 -9.76
C LEU A 303 8.07 -5.50 -8.27
N PHE A 304 7.06 -5.58 -7.41
CA PHE A 304 7.22 -5.34 -5.97
C PHE A 304 6.69 -6.47 -5.09
N ALA A 305 6.34 -7.61 -5.68
CA ALA A 305 6.20 -8.86 -4.94
C ALA A 305 7.57 -9.30 -4.41
N GLU A 306 7.61 -9.66 -3.13
CA GLU A 306 8.73 -10.36 -2.53
C GLU A 306 8.74 -11.79 -3.09
N SER A 307 9.87 -12.22 -3.64
CA SER A 307 10.09 -13.63 -3.94
C SER A 307 10.10 -14.39 -2.62
N PHE A 308 9.25 -15.42 -2.48
CA PHE A 308 9.10 -16.26 -1.28
C PHE A 308 10.40 -16.83 -0.68
N SER A 309 11.53 -16.74 -1.40
CA SER A 309 12.86 -17.14 -0.93
C SER A 309 13.41 -16.28 0.22
N SER A 310 12.87 -15.09 0.49
CA SER A 310 13.40 -14.18 1.53
C SER A 310 12.89 -14.45 2.96
N PHE A 311 11.89 -15.33 3.14
CA PHE A 311 11.33 -15.68 4.46
C PHE A 311 11.97 -16.91 5.10
N VAL A 312 12.93 -17.55 4.43
CA VAL A 312 13.75 -18.56 5.08
C VAL A 312 14.85 -17.83 5.86
N GLU A 313 14.49 -17.31 7.04
CA GLU A 313 15.45 -17.20 8.16
C GLU A 313 15.85 -18.63 8.56
N SER A 314 16.63 -19.30 7.73
CA SER A 314 17.56 -20.32 8.20
C SER A 314 18.90 -19.64 8.28
N GLU A 315 19.47 -19.59 9.48
CA GLU A 315 20.90 -19.38 9.68
C GLU A 315 21.69 -20.14 8.60
N GLY A 316 22.58 -19.47 7.86
CA GLY A 316 23.69 -20.16 7.19
C GLY A 316 23.98 -19.79 5.76
N ASP A 317 23.11 -20.13 4.80
CA ASP A 317 23.58 -20.29 3.43
C ASP A 317 23.04 -19.22 2.46
N ILE A 318 23.89 -18.25 2.16
CA ILE A 318 23.74 -17.44 0.95
C ILE A 318 23.79 -18.41 -0.23
N GLN A 319 22.68 -18.55 -0.95
CA GLN A 319 22.63 -19.42 -2.13
C GLN A 319 23.62 -18.93 -3.18
N ILE A 320 24.61 -19.77 -3.48
CA ILE A 320 25.62 -19.51 -4.52
C ILE A 320 25.06 -20.02 -5.84
N LEU A 321 24.94 -19.12 -6.80
CA LEU A 321 24.64 -19.44 -8.19
C LEU A 321 25.94 -19.43 -9.00
N SER A 322 26.07 -20.39 -9.89
CA SER A 322 27.09 -20.42 -10.93
C SER A 322 26.86 -19.28 -11.92
N HIS A 323 27.85 -18.96 -12.76
CA HIS A 323 27.65 -17.98 -13.83
C HIS A 323 26.54 -18.36 -14.82
N VAL A 324 26.25 -19.66 -14.95
CA VAL A 324 25.18 -20.21 -15.77
C VAL A 324 24.43 -21.23 -14.93
N GLU A 325 23.11 -21.09 -14.87
CA GLU A 325 22.22 -22.00 -14.14
C GLU A 325 21.17 -22.57 -15.09
N GLU A 326 20.72 -23.79 -14.81
CA GLU A 326 19.54 -24.34 -15.47
C GLU A 326 18.29 -23.73 -14.83
N VAL A 327 17.37 -23.26 -15.68
CA VAL A 327 16.08 -22.72 -15.28
C VAL A 327 14.99 -23.39 -16.09
N ALA A 328 13.86 -23.67 -15.44
CA ALA A 328 12.67 -24.14 -16.13
C ALA A 328 11.68 -22.99 -16.26
N LEU A 329 11.42 -22.52 -17.49
CA LEU A 329 10.38 -21.53 -17.74
C LEU A 329 9.01 -22.21 -17.65
N ILE A 330 8.03 -21.54 -17.05
CA ILE A 330 6.68 -22.09 -16.83
C ILE A 330 5.72 -21.28 -17.71
N ASP A 331 5.15 -21.93 -18.71
CA ASP A 331 4.17 -21.31 -19.62
C ASP A 331 2.77 -21.18 -18.98
N ASP A 332 1.81 -20.62 -19.71
CA ASP A 332 0.45 -20.41 -19.21
C ASP A 332 -0.34 -21.71 -18.96
N ASP A 333 0.09 -22.83 -19.56
CA ASP A 333 -0.48 -24.18 -19.36
C ASP A 333 0.24 -24.95 -18.23
N ASP A 334 1.06 -24.25 -17.43
CA ASP A 334 1.93 -24.82 -16.38
C ASP A 334 2.90 -25.89 -16.90
N ARG A 335 3.26 -25.85 -18.19
CA ARG A 335 4.31 -26.71 -18.75
C ARG A 335 5.68 -26.09 -18.51
N HIS A 336 6.65 -26.96 -18.23
CA HIS A 336 8.03 -26.59 -17.93
C HIS A 336 8.91 -26.70 -19.18
N HIS A 337 9.70 -25.66 -19.43
CA HIS A 337 10.62 -25.54 -20.57
C HIS A 337 12.03 -25.24 -20.07
N ASP A 338 12.88 -26.27 -20.04
CA ASP A 338 14.24 -26.16 -19.51
C ASP A 338 15.17 -25.39 -20.46
N THR A 339 15.92 -24.45 -19.91
CA THR A 339 16.93 -23.67 -20.64
C THR A 339 18.06 -23.24 -19.71
N LYS A 340 19.17 -22.78 -20.30
CA LYS A 340 20.28 -22.18 -19.54
C LYS A 340 20.09 -20.68 -19.42
N ALA A 341 20.20 -20.17 -18.20
CA ALA A 341 20.20 -18.75 -17.89
C ALA A 341 21.60 -18.27 -17.50
N LEU A 342 22.02 -17.15 -18.09
CA LEU A 342 23.25 -16.45 -17.68
C LEU A 342 22.95 -15.55 -16.48
N MET A 343 23.71 -15.67 -15.39
CA MET A 343 23.65 -14.75 -14.25
C MET A 343 24.42 -13.46 -14.61
N ASN A 344 23.72 -12.48 -15.19
CA ASN A 344 24.34 -11.27 -15.72
C ASN A 344 24.23 -10.11 -14.73
N THR A 345 25.25 -9.95 -13.88
CA THR A 345 25.34 -8.86 -12.91
C THR A 345 25.57 -7.47 -13.56
N GLY A 346 25.89 -7.42 -14.86
CA GLY A 346 26.06 -6.17 -15.61
C GLY A 346 24.75 -5.52 -16.05
N ARG A 347 23.64 -6.26 -16.04
CA ARG A 347 22.30 -5.71 -16.35
C ARG A 347 21.47 -5.51 -15.09
N GLU A 348 20.59 -4.52 -15.12
CA GLU A 348 19.67 -4.27 -14.02
C GLU A 348 18.45 -5.19 -14.05
N MET A 349 17.74 -5.24 -15.18
CA MET A 349 16.60 -6.13 -15.41
C MET A 349 17.02 -7.42 -16.12
N SER A 350 16.32 -8.51 -15.81
CA SER A 350 16.39 -9.75 -16.59
C SER A 350 15.89 -9.57 -18.02
N ALA A 351 16.31 -10.44 -18.93
CA ALA A 351 15.81 -10.45 -20.30
C ALA A 351 15.71 -11.86 -20.87
N ILE A 352 14.77 -12.01 -21.80
CA ILE A 352 14.46 -13.22 -22.54
C ILE A 352 14.64 -12.97 -24.04
N ALA A 353 15.15 -13.96 -24.76
CA ALA A 353 15.27 -13.94 -26.21
C ALA A 353 13.89 -13.77 -26.86
N TYR A 354 13.81 -12.95 -27.90
CA TYR A 354 12.58 -12.69 -28.63
C TYR A 354 11.95 -13.98 -29.15
N ASP A 355 12.74 -14.86 -29.77
CA ASP A 355 12.21 -16.09 -30.39
C ASP A 355 11.64 -17.04 -29.33
N LEU A 356 12.32 -17.17 -28.18
CA LEU A 356 11.84 -17.98 -27.06
C LEU A 356 10.58 -17.39 -26.42
N ALA A 357 10.50 -16.07 -26.28
CA ALA A 357 9.30 -15.42 -25.75
C ALA A 357 8.09 -15.61 -26.68
N MET A 358 8.30 -15.63 -28.00
CA MET A 358 7.26 -15.91 -28.98
C MET A 358 6.83 -17.39 -28.94
N GLU A 359 7.78 -18.32 -28.84
CA GLU A 359 7.51 -19.76 -28.73
C GLU A 359 6.65 -20.08 -27.50
N LEU A 360 6.94 -19.45 -26.37
CA LEU A 360 6.20 -19.59 -25.12
C LEU A 360 4.91 -18.75 -25.06
N ASN A 361 4.57 -18.06 -26.16
CA ASN A 361 3.41 -17.18 -26.26
C ASN A 361 3.36 -16.07 -25.18
N LEU A 362 4.52 -15.63 -24.67
CA LEU A 362 4.62 -14.62 -23.62
C LEU A 362 4.40 -13.19 -24.14
N VAL A 363 4.46 -12.99 -25.46
CA VAL A 363 4.35 -11.68 -26.12
C VAL A 363 2.91 -11.46 -26.63
N ASP A 364 1.92 -11.56 -25.74
CA ASP A 364 0.56 -11.09 -26.02
C ASP A 364 0.45 -9.58 -25.71
N PRO A 365 -0.02 -8.74 -26.66
CA PRO A 365 -0.30 -7.32 -26.42
C PRO A 365 -1.14 -7.01 -25.17
N ASN A 366 -2.01 -7.94 -24.75
CA ASN A 366 -2.83 -7.83 -23.56
C ASN A 366 -2.02 -8.07 -22.29
N ASP A 367 -1.02 -8.94 -22.33
CA ASP A 367 -0.22 -9.36 -21.16
C ASP A 367 1.08 -8.61 -20.95
N LEU A 368 1.50 -7.81 -21.93
CA LEU A 368 2.64 -6.90 -21.79
C LEU A 368 2.51 -6.04 -20.52
N LEU A 369 3.59 -6.00 -19.74
CA LEU A 369 3.67 -5.16 -18.53
C LEU A 369 3.96 -3.70 -18.91
N TRP A 370 4.97 -3.44 -19.74
CA TRP A 370 5.23 -2.12 -20.33
C TRP A 370 6.19 -2.21 -21.54
N MET A 371 6.44 -1.06 -22.18
CA MET A 371 7.48 -0.92 -23.20
C MET A 371 8.69 -0.19 -22.62
N GLN A 372 9.86 -0.82 -22.65
CA GLN A 372 11.11 -0.30 -22.12
C GLN A 372 11.97 0.27 -23.26
N GLN A 373 12.59 1.44 -23.05
CA GLN A 373 13.63 1.92 -23.96
C GLN A 373 14.92 1.13 -23.72
N VAL A 374 15.43 0.50 -24.78
CA VAL A 374 16.63 -0.32 -24.79
C VAL A 374 17.63 0.24 -25.79
N ALA A 375 18.84 0.54 -25.31
CA ALA A 375 19.90 1.09 -26.15
C ALA A 375 20.19 0.17 -27.35
N GLY A 376 20.10 0.71 -28.57
CA GLY A 376 20.34 -0.03 -29.81
C GLY A 376 19.19 -0.92 -30.31
N GLU A 377 18.07 -1.05 -29.58
CA GLU A 377 16.87 -1.78 -30.03
C GLU A 377 15.59 -0.92 -30.03
N GLY A 378 15.64 0.29 -29.47
CA GLY A 378 14.47 1.15 -29.34
C GLY A 378 13.53 0.65 -28.24
N LYS A 379 12.22 0.65 -28.50
CA LYS A 379 11.21 0.18 -27.53
C LYS A 379 11.09 -1.34 -27.58
N ALA A 380 11.49 -2.00 -26.50
CA ALA A 380 11.33 -3.44 -26.28
C ALA A 380 10.13 -3.72 -25.36
N ALA A 381 9.45 -4.84 -25.60
CA ALA A 381 8.38 -5.30 -24.71
C ALA A 381 8.97 -5.83 -23.39
N VAL A 382 8.23 -5.66 -22.28
CA VAL A 382 8.51 -6.31 -21.01
C VAL A 382 7.35 -7.20 -20.65
N VAL A 383 7.65 -8.47 -20.34
CA VAL A 383 6.66 -9.52 -20.05
C VAL A 383 6.92 -10.11 -18.67
N GLU A 384 5.88 -10.62 -18.01
CA GLU A 384 6.06 -11.41 -16.79
C GLU A 384 6.48 -12.83 -17.17
N VAL A 385 7.58 -13.31 -16.61
CA VAL A 385 8.09 -14.66 -16.84
C VAL A 385 8.05 -15.41 -15.53
N ARG A 386 7.36 -16.55 -15.51
CA ARG A 386 7.44 -17.52 -14.43
C ARG A 386 8.59 -18.49 -14.72
N TYR A 387 9.47 -18.69 -13.75
CA TYR A 387 10.56 -19.65 -13.91
C TYR A 387 10.91 -20.31 -12.59
N LYS A 388 11.31 -21.58 -12.65
CA LYS A 388 11.91 -22.29 -11.54
C LYS A 388 13.43 -22.15 -11.63
N LEU A 389 14.04 -21.73 -10.53
CA LEU A 389 15.49 -21.69 -10.32
C LEU A 389 15.78 -22.43 -9.01
N GLN A 390 16.65 -23.44 -9.05
CA GLN A 390 16.81 -24.39 -7.95
C GLN A 390 15.45 -24.97 -7.52
N ASP A 391 15.08 -24.87 -6.24
CA ASP A 391 13.83 -25.43 -5.70
C ASP A 391 12.67 -24.42 -5.62
N SER A 392 12.88 -23.19 -6.09
CA SER A 392 11.92 -22.10 -5.94
C SER A 392 11.37 -21.61 -7.27
N VAL A 393 10.09 -21.24 -7.28
CA VAL A 393 9.43 -20.61 -8.43
C VAL A 393 9.40 -19.10 -8.24
N TYR A 394 9.86 -18.40 -9.26
CA TYR A 394 9.96 -16.95 -9.31
C TYR A 394 9.06 -16.39 -10.40
N ARG A 395 8.63 -15.14 -10.22
CA ARG A 395 7.98 -14.34 -11.25
C ARG A 395 8.81 -13.08 -11.45
N SER A 396 9.25 -12.83 -12.67
CA SER A 396 10.10 -11.68 -12.97
C SER A 396 9.66 -10.95 -14.22
N PRO A 397 9.63 -9.61 -14.21
CA PRO A 397 9.50 -8.82 -15.43
C PRO A 397 10.79 -8.88 -16.25
N MET A 398 10.73 -9.50 -17.42
CA MET A 398 11.87 -9.65 -18.33
C MET A 398 11.71 -8.82 -19.61
N ILE A 399 12.79 -8.17 -20.03
CA ILE A 399 12.86 -7.47 -21.32
C ILE A 399 12.90 -8.52 -22.44
N VAL A 400 12.06 -8.37 -23.46
CA VAL A 400 12.11 -9.19 -24.67
C VAL A 400 13.08 -8.55 -25.66
N THR A 401 14.17 -9.23 -26.02
CA THR A 401 15.27 -8.65 -26.80
C THR A 401 15.76 -9.57 -27.91
N LYS A 402 16.08 -8.99 -29.07
CA LYS A 402 16.62 -9.73 -30.22
C LYS A 402 18.10 -10.05 -30.06
N LYS A 403 18.83 -9.25 -29.27
CA LYS A 403 20.25 -9.48 -28.93
C LYS A 403 20.53 -10.85 -28.31
N LEU A 404 19.53 -11.52 -27.73
CA LEU A 404 19.69 -12.86 -27.15
C LEU A 404 19.32 -14.00 -28.11
N ASN A 405 18.74 -13.70 -29.28
CA ASN A 405 18.37 -14.73 -30.25
C ASN A 405 19.60 -15.50 -30.74
N ASP A 406 20.74 -14.83 -30.94
CA ASP A 406 21.99 -15.49 -31.35
C ASP A 406 22.88 -15.88 -30.16
N SER A 407 22.46 -15.56 -28.93
CA SER A 407 23.21 -15.90 -27.72
C SER A 407 23.05 -17.40 -27.40
N PRO A 408 24.08 -18.07 -26.86
CA PRO A 408 23.92 -19.41 -26.29
C PRO A 408 23.01 -19.43 -25.04
N TYR A 409 22.76 -18.26 -24.42
CA TYR A 409 21.90 -18.12 -23.24
C TYR A 409 20.67 -17.31 -23.61
N LYS A 410 19.54 -18.00 -23.82
CA LYS A 410 18.27 -17.36 -24.19
C LYS A 410 17.62 -16.59 -23.04
N ILE A 411 18.08 -16.81 -21.82
CA ILE A 411 17.71 -16.06 -20.62
C ILE A 411 18.98 -15.44 -20.03
N GLN A 412 18.89 -14.20 -19.57
CA GLN A 412 19.88 -13.70 -18.61
C GLN A 412 19.19 -13.02 -17.45
N LEU A 413 19.49 -13.49 -16.25
CA LEU A 413 18.99 -12.91 -15.00
C LEU A 413 19.81 -11.68 -14.62
N GLY A 414 19.12 -10.58 -14.35
CA GLY A 414 19.71 -9.30 -13.99
C GLY A 414 19.79 -9.07 -12.48
N ARG A 415 20.45 -7.99 -12.07
CA ARG A 415 20.65 -7.65 -10.64
C ARG A 415 19.37 -7.61 -9.81
N ASN A 416 18.23 -7.23 -10.39
CA ASN A 416 16.95 -7.20 -9.68
C ASN A 416 16.46 -8.59 -9.24
N ASP A 417 16.78 -9.63 -10.02
CA ASP A 417 16.34 -11.01 -9.76
C ASP A 417 17.45 -11.85 -9.12
N LEU A 418 18.68 -11.31 -9.09
CA LEU A 418 19.84 -11.89 -8.41
C LEU A 418 20.03 -11.33 -6.99
N GLU A 419 19.13 -10.47 -6.51
CA GLU A 419 19.21 -9.94 -5.16
C GLU A 419 19.03 -11.08 -4.14
N GLY A 420 20.00 -11.24 -3.24
CA GLY A 420 20.02 -12.34 -2.25
C GLY A 420 20.90 -13.53 -2.65
N PHE A 421 21.34 -13.61 -3.91
CA PHE A 421 22.26 -14.65 -4.39
C PHE A 421 23.70 -14.15 -4.48
N PHE A 422 24.66 -15.05 -4.30
CA PHE A 422 26.05 -14.80 -4.67
C PHE A 422 26.35 -15.46 -6.01
N VAL A 423 26.73 -14.68 -7.02
CA VAL A 423 27.16 -15.23 -8.30
C VAL A 423 28.65 -15.52 -8.23
N GLY A 424 29.00 -16.79 -8.16
CA GLY A 424 30.37 -17.26 -8.00
C GLY A 424 30.63 -18.50 -8.82
N VAL A 425 31.89 -18.94 -8.87
CA VAL A 425 32.22 -20.24 -9.44
C VAL A 425 32.01 -21.26 -8.32
N ASN A 426 31.01 -22.14 -8.45
CA ASN A 426 30.95 -23.34 -7.63
C ASN A 426 32.26 -24.13 -7.89
N ARG A 427 33.12 -24.21 -6.87
CA ARG A 427 34.33 -25.02 -6.91
C ARG A 427 34.01 -26.47 -6.57
#